data_AF-A0A2M7RZS1-F1
#
_entry.id   AF-A0A2M7RZS1-F1
#
_cell.length_a   1.000
_cell.length_b   1.000
_cell.length_c   1.000
_cell.angle_alpha   90.00
_cell.angle_beta   90.00
_cell.angle_gamma   90.00
#
_symmetry.space_group_name_H-M   'P 1'
#
loop_
_entity.id
_entity.type
_entity.pdbx_description
1 polymer ?
#
loop_
_entity_poly.entity_id
_entity_poly.type
_entity_poly.pdbx_seq_one_letter_code
_entity_poly.pdbx_strand_id
1 'polypeptide(L)'
;KLIYFLLLLALILPIVFYSPITQDVFTLPKDLVFQVLITLAFILWSIKAVIDKKIYIVKTNLNYIVLSFLMINILSLSWSVDSSLGKEDLSRLVFCIILYFLIITTIRERKQIISIINVLLFLAGLEILYSISQFFGFDPIVKNIYSGRMRMLGTIGHHNFLSEYLMMIMPLMAGVYLTTTNKY
;
A
#
# COMPACT_ATOMS: atom_id res chain seq x y z
N LYS A 1 -13.71 14.09 3.26
CA LYS A 1 -13.16 13.42 4.47
C LYS A 1 -11.89 12.67 4.06
N LEU A 2 -10.79 12.76 4.81
CA LEU A 2 -9.47 12.21 4.45
C LEU A 2 -9.49 10.69 4.17
N ILE A 3 -10.50 9.97 4.67
CA ILE A 3 -10.72 8.55 4.36
C ILE A 3 -10.94 8.24 2.87
N TYR A 4 -11.61 9.11 2.11
CA TYR A 4 -11.80 8.86 0.67
C TYR A 4 -10.47 8.87 -0.06
N PHE A 5 -9.49 9.63 0.46
CA PHE A 5 -8.14 9.62 -0.05
C PHE A 5 -7.43 8.28 0.18
N LEU A 6 -7.60 7.69 1.38
CA LEU A 6 -7.06 6.36 1.69
C LEU A 6 -7.66 5.26 0.80
N LEU A 7 -8.98 5.34 0.55
CA LEU A 7 -9.66 4.42 -0.36
C LEU A 7 -9.19 4.60 -1.81
N LEU A 8 -9.03 5.85 -2.24
CA LEU A 8 -8.50 6.19 -3.56
C LEU A 8 -7.05 5.71 -3.74
N LEU A 9 -6.22 5.83 -2.71
CA LEU A 9 -4.86 5.29 -2.70
C LEU A 9 -4.85 3.77 -2.87
N ALA A 10 -5.72 3.06 -2.14
CA ALA A 10 -5.84 1.61 -2.27
C ALA A 10 -6.28 1.18 -3.68
N LEU A 11 -7.17 1.95 -4.32
CA LEU A 11 -7.67 1.67 -5.68
C LEU A 11 -6.68 2.03 -6.79
N ILE A 12 -5.95 3.14 -6.66
CA ILE A 12 -5.07 3.64 -7.73
C ILE A 12 -3.79 2.82 -7.82
N LEU A 13 -3.20 2.39 -6.69
CA LEU A 13 -1.89 1.71 -6.71
C LEU A 13 -1.86 0.43 -7.55
N PRO A 14 -2.87 -0.46 -7.50
CA PRO A 14 -2.92 -1.61 -8.38
C PRO A 14 -3.09 -1.24 -9.85
N ILE A 15 -3.73 -0.10 -10.17
CA ILE A 15 -4.09 0.31 -11.54
C ILE A 15 -2.93 1.05 -12.25
N VAL A 16 -1.97 1.58 -11.50
CA VAL A 16 -0.82 2.29 -12.08
C VAL A 16 0.14 1.27 -12.69
N PHE A 17 0.11 1.19 -14.01
CA PHE A 17 1.05 0.42 -14.82
C PHE A 17 1.92 1.34 -15.66
N TYR A 18 3.15 0.90 -15.87
CA TYR A 18 3.99 1.23 -17.03
C TYR A 18 4.11 2.73 -17.39
N SER A 19 5.30 3.29 -17.15
CA SER A 19 5.72 4.50 -17.84
C SER A 19 6.71 4.12 -18.95
N PRO A 20 6.43 4.41 -20.24
CA PRO A 20 7.39 4.20 -21.32
C PRO A 20 8.68 5.03 -21.16
N ILE A 21 8.67 5.99 -20.22
CA ILE A 21 9.78 6.91 -19.95
C ILE A 21 10.79 6.29 -18.96
N THR A 22 10.35 5.42 -18.06
CA THR A 22 11.19 4.96 -16.93
C THR A 22 11.90 3.63 -17.17
N GLN A 23 11.58 2.90 -18.24
CA GLN A 23 12.05 1.53 -18.55
C GLN A 23 11.79 0.48 -17.43
N ASP A 24 11.31 0.91 -16.27
CA ASP A 24 10.70 0.11 -15.21
C ASP A 24 9.18 0.06 -15.40
N VAL A 25 8.64 -1.15 -15.38
CA VAL A 25 7.25 -1.48 -15.73
C VAL A 25 6.33 -1.33 -14.53
N PHE A 26 6.84 -1.52 -13.30
CA PHE A 26 5.97 -1.72 -12.13
C PHE A 26 6.45 -1.01 -10.86
N THR A 27 7.73 -1.03 -10.52
CA THR A 27 8.18 -0.61 -9.19
C THR A 27 8.21 0.91 -9.07
N LEU A 28 8.97 1.58 -9.93
CA LEU A 28 9.16 3.03 -9.87
C LEU A 28 7.85 3.84 -10.06
N PRO A 29 6.97 3.55 -11.05
CA PRO A 29 5.72 4.30 -11.19
C PRO A 29 4.79 4.19 -9.98
N LYS A 30 4.72 3.01 -9.36
CA LYS A 30 3.89 2.78 -8.18
C LYS A 30 4.44 3.47 -6.94
N ASP A 31 5.76 3.44 -6.77
CA ASP A 31 6.43 4.17 -5.69
C ASP A 31 6.20 5.67 -5.82
N LEU A 32 6.34 6.23 -7.03
CA LEU A 32 6.09 7.66 -7.25
C LEU A 32 4.64 8.04 -6.96
N VAL A 33 3.67 7.29 -7.48
CA VAL A 33 2.25 7.57 -7.22
C VAL A 33 1.95 7.43 -5.73
N PHE A 34 2.50 6.41 -5.07
CA PHE A 34 2.37 6.25 -3.62
C PHE A 34 2.90 7.48 -2.89
N GLN A 35 4.13 7.89 -3.15
CA GLN A 35 4.78 9.03 -2.49
C GLN A 35 4.04 10.34 -2.74
N VAL A 36 3.61 10.60 -3.98
CA VAL A 36 2.83 11.80 -4.34
C VAL A 36 1.50 11.81 -3.60
N LEU A 37 0.77 10.69 -3.61
CA LEU A 37 -0.51 10.61 -2.92
C LEU A 37 -0.34 10.79 -1.40
N ILE A 38 0.61 10.11 -0.77
CA ILE A 38 0.86 10.28 0.66
C ILE A 38 1.25 11.71 1.01
N THR A 39 2.07 12.36 0.19
CA THR A 39 2.43 13.78 0.37
C THR A 39 1.20 14.67 0.32
N LEU A 40 0.31 14.47 -0.67
CA LEU A 40 -0.95 15.22 -0.79
C LEU A 40 -1.86 14.97 0.42
N ALA A 41 -2.00 13.73 0.87
CA ALA A 41 -2.77 13.41 2.08
C ALA A 41 -2.22 14.11 3.32
N PHE A 42 -0.89 14.12 3.47
CA PHE A 42 -0.21 14.74 4.59
C PHE A 42 -0.39 16.26 4.59
N ILE A 43 -0.30 16.90 3.41
CA ILE A 43 -0.58 18.34 3.26
C ILE A 43 -2.03 18.65 3.64
N LEU A 44 -3.01 17.90 3.11
CA LEU A 44 -4.42 18.09 3.42
C LEU A 44 -4.73 17.89 4.91
N TRP A 45 -4.11 16.88 5.52
CA TRP A 45 -4.21 16.64 6.96
C TRP A 45 -3.62 17.79 7.78
N SER A 46 -2.45 18.31 7.36
CA SER A 46 -1.77 19.42 8.02
C SER A 46 -2.57 20.71 7.94
N ILE A 47 -3.10 21.06 6.75
CA ILE A 47 -3.99 22.20 6.54
C ILE A 47 -5.21 22.10 7.47
N LYS A 48 -5.83 20.92 7.55
CA LYS A 48 -6.96 20.70 8.43
C LYS A 48 -6.59 20.88 9.91
N ALA A 49 -5.44 20.35 10.34
CA ALA A 49 -4.99 20.49 11.72
C ALA A 49 -4.77 21.97 12.12
N VAL A 50 -4.27 22.79 11.19
CA VAL A 50 -4.11 24.25 11.39
C VAL A 50 -5.46 24.96 11.46
N ILE A 51 -6.39 24.66 10.55
CA ILE A 51 -7.75 25.26 10.54
C ILE A 51 -8.50 24.91 11.83
N ASP A 52 -8.45 23.64 12.24
CA ASP A 52 -9.12 23.16 13.46
C ASP A 52 -8.40 23.60 14.74
N LYS A 53 -7.21 24.23 14.63
CA LYS A 53 -6.28 24.60 15.72
C LYS A 53 -6.01 23.45 16.71
N LYS A 54 -6.13 22.21 16.24
CA LYS A 54 -6.04 21.00 17.06
C LYS A 54 -5.28 19.94 16.28
N ILE A 55 -4.14 19.53 16.82
CA ILE A 55 -3.40 18.38 16.32
C ILE A 55 -3.86 17.14 17.10
N TYR A 56 -4.58 16.26 16.43
CA TYR A 56 -5.00 14.99 17.01
C TYR A 56 -3.89 13.96 16.83
N ILE A 57 -3.00 13.83 17.82
CA ILE A 57 -2.00 12.75 17.86
C ILE A 57 -2.58 11.60 18.67
N VAL A 58 -2.85 10.48 18.01
CA VAL A 58 -3.31 9.26 18.70
C VAL A 58 -2.10 8.62 19.37
N LYS A 59 -2.11 8.58 20.71
CA LYS A 59 -1.08 7.90 21.50
C LYS A 59 -1.38 6.41 21.52
N THR A 60 -0.52 5.60 20.91
CA THR A 60 -0.60 4.14 20.97
C THR A 60 0.79 3.57 21.27
N ASN A 61 0.85 2.42 21.94
CA ASN A 61 2.14 1.75 22.21
C ASN A 61 2.83 1.31 20.91
N LEU A 62 2.06 1.08 19.83
CA LEU A 62 2.59 0.78 18.50
C LEU A 62 3.43 1.92 17.94
N ASN A 63 3.16 3.17 18.33
CA ASN A 63 3.97 4.31 17.88
C ASN A 63 5.44 4.16 18.29
N TYR A 64 5.71 3.63 19.49
CA TYR A 64 7.08 3.40 19.94
C TYR A 64 7.77 2.36 19.08
N ILE A 65 7.09 1.25 18.78
CA ILE A 65 7.64 0.18 17.93
C ILE A 65 7.95 0.71 16.52
N VAL A 66 7.01 1.44 15.92
CA VAL A 66 7.16 2.01 14.57
C VAL A 66 8.33 3.01 14.52
N LEU A 67 8.44 3.90 15.51
CA LEU A 67 9.52 4.88 15.57
C LEU A 67 10.88 4.25 15.91
N SER A 68 10.91 3.24 16.79
CA SER A 68 12.13 2.46 17.05
C SER A 68 12.61 1.73 15.80
N PHE A 69 11.69 1.15 15.02
CA PHE A 69 12.03 0.52 13.75
C PHE A 69 12.62 1.51 12.75
N LEU A 70 12.03 2.71 12.62
CA LEU A 70 12.62 3.78 11.80
C LEU A 70 14.02 4.15 12.27
N MET A 71 14.21 4.32 13.58
CA MET A 71 15.51 4.69 14.16
C MET A 71 16.58 3.64 13.86
N ILE A 72 16.24 2.35 13.98
CA ILE A 72 17.15 1.24 13.64
C ILE A 72 17.54 1.29 12.16
N ASN A 73 16.59 1.54 11.26
CA ASN A 73 16.87 1.63 9.83
C ASN A 73 17.75 2.85 9.48
N ILE A 74 17.53 3.99 10.13
CA ILE A 74 18.40 5.18 9.98
C ILE A 74 19.82 4.86 10.43
N LEU A 75 19.99 4.20 11.59
CA LEU A 75 21.30 3.81 12.10
C LEU A 75 21.97 2.77 11.20
N SER A 76 21.21 1.80 10.68
CA SER A 76 21.69 0.76 9.78
C SER A 76 22.25 1.32 8.47
N LEU A 77 21.78 2.50 8.03
CA LEU A 77 22.27 3.12 6.80
C LEU A 77 23.77 3.43 6.86
N SER A 78 24.30 3.74 8.04
CA SER A 78 25.74 3.99 8.26
C SER A 78 26.61 2.77 8.02
N TRP A 79 26.04 1.56 8.09
CA TRP A 79 26.72 0.28 7.83
C TRP A 79 26.26 -0.38 6.52
N SER A 80 25.48 0.32 5.69
CA SER A 80 25.02 -0.23 4.42
C SER A 80 26.16 -0.35 3.43
N VAL A 81 26.24 -1.50 2.74
CA VAL A 81 27.17 -1.72 1.62
C VAL A 81 26.80 -0.85 0.43
N ASP A 82 25.50 -0.71 0.16
CA ASP A 82 24.97 0.20 -0.86
C ASP A 82 24.12 1.28 -0.18
N SER A 83 24.72 2.46 -0.04
CA SER A 83 24.05 3.61 0.58
C SER A 83 22.94 4.19 -0.31
N SER A 84 23.01 4.01 -1.63
CA SER A 84 22.00 4.53 -2.55
C SER A 84 20.71 3.74 -2.41
N LEU A 85 20.79 2.41 -2.53
CA LEU A 85 19.64 1.53 -2.33
C LEU A 85 19.06 1.67 -0.92
N GLY A 86 19.92 1.75 0.10
CA GLY A 86 19.47 1.94 1.48
C GLY A 86 18.67 3.24 1.69
N LYS A 87 19.00 4.33 0.98
CA LYS A 87 18.24 5.59 1.04
C LYS A 87 16.87 5.47 0.35
N GLU A 88 16.79 4.74 -0.76
CA GLU A 88 15.52 4.50 -1.46
C GLU A 88 14.56 3.70 -0.58
N ASP A 89 15.04 2.63 0.05
CA ASP A 89 14.23 1.80 0.96
C ASP A 89 13.84 2.56 2.22
N LEU A 90 14.75 3.37 2.78
CA LEU A 90 14.44 4.25 3.91
C LEU A 90 13.37 5.29 3.54
N SER A 91 13.43 5.84 2.32
CA SER A 91 12.39 6.76 1.82
C SER A 91 11.03 6.07 1.77
N ARG A 92 10.94 4.88 1.15
CA ARG A 92 9.70 4.07 1.14
C ARG A 92 9.18 3.81 2.55
N LEU A 93 10.07 3.46 3.48
CA LEU A 93 9.71 3.23 4.88
C LEU A 93 9.12 4.48 5.54
N VAL A 94 9.73 5.66 5.34
CA VAL A 94 9.21 6.93 5.87
C VAL A 94 7.80 7.19 5.35
N PHE A 95 7.54 6.99 4.06
CA PHE A 95 6.19 7.15 3.51
C PHE A 95 5.17 6.16 4.08
N CYS A 96 5.57 4.90 4.32
CA CYS A 96 4.73 3.93 5.01
C CYS A 96 4.40 4.36 6.45
N ILE A 97 5.36 4.96 7.16
CA ILE A 97 5.16 5.48 8.52
C ILE A 97 4.24 6.70 8.52
N ILE A 98 4.38 7.61 7.55
CA ILE A 98 3.47 8.72 7.37
C ILE A 98 2.04 8.20 7.10
N LEU A 99 1.89 7.21 6.22
CA LEU A 99 0.61 6.56 5.98
C LEU A 99 0.01 5.98 7.26
N TYR A 100 0.81 5.28 8.07
CA TYR A 100 0.38 4.76 9.37
C TYR A 100 -0.19 5.87 10.27
N PHE A 101 0.50 7.00 10.41
CA PHE A 101 0.01 8.13 11.22
C PHE A 101 -1.26 8.75 10.62
N LEU A 102 -1.35 8.87 9.29
CA LEU A 102 -2.56 9.35 8.62
C LEU A 102 -3.75 8.43 8.88
N ILE A 103 -3.54 7.11 8.85
CA ILE A 103 -4.57 6.10 9.13
C ILE A 103 -5.09 6.23 10.56
N ILE A 104 -4.22 6.18 11.57
CA ILE A 104 -4.65 6.19 12.98
C ILE A 104 -5.33 7.50 13.39
N THR A 105 -4.98 8.61 12.76
CA THR A 105 -5.59 9.93 13.06
C THR A 105 -6.89 10.18 12.29
N THR A 106 -7.09 9.49 11.17
CA THR A 106 -8.26 9.68 10.29
C THR A 106 -9.37 8.69 10.55
N ILE A 107 -9.04 7.42 10.77
CA ILE A 107 -10.01 6.36 10.97
C ILE A 107 -10.51 6.40 12.42
N ARG A 108 -11.82 6.56 12.59
CA ARG A 108 -12.46 6.65 13.91
C ARG A 108 -13.54 5.60 14.12
N GLU A 109 -14.13 5.11 13.05
CA GLU A 109 -15.28 4.20 13.13
C GLU A 109 -14.95 2.82 12.58
N ARG A 110 -15.50 1.78 13.22
CA ARG A 110 -15.37 0.40 12.73
C ARG A 110 -15.86 0.22 11.29
N LYS A 111 -16.92 0.95 10.89
CA LYS A 111 -17.46 0.93 9.52
C LYS A 111 -16.40 1.31 8.48
N GLN A 112 -15.55 2.28 8.81
CA GLN A 112 -14.48 2.77 7.94
C GLN A 112 -13.40 1.70 7.71
N ILE A 113 -13.03 0.98 8.78
CA ILE A 113 -12.08 -0.14 8.70
C ILE A 113 -12.65 -1.23 7.79
N ILE A 114 -13.92 -1.60 7.98
CA ILE A 114 -14.59 -2.62 7.16
C ILE A 114 -14.65 -2.17 5.70
N SER A 115 -14.96 -0.90 5.41
CA SER A 115 -14.94 -0.38 4.04
C SER A 115 -13.57 -0.52 3.37
N ILE A 116 -12.48 -0.22 4.07
CA ILE A 116 -11.12 -0.37 3.55
C ILE A 116 -10.81 -1.84 3.29
N ILE A 117 -11.10 -2.73 4.25
CA ILE A 117 -10.87 -4.16 4.08
C ILE A 117 -11.68 -4.72 2.90
N ASN A 118 -12.93 -4.31 2.73
CA ASN A 118 -13.76 -4.75 1.61
C ASN A 118 -13.20 -4.29 0.26
N VAL A 119 -12.64 -3.08 0.17
CA VAL A 119 -11.94 -2.61 -1.04
C VAL A 119 -10.69 -3.44 -1.31
N LEU A 120 -9.89 -3.74 -0.28
CA LEU A 120 -8.72 -4.61 -0.43
C LEU A 120 -9.11 -6.03 -0.89
N LEU A 121 -10.18 -6.60 -0.33
CA LEU A 121 -10.70 -7.92 -0.74
C LEU A 121 -11.19 -7.91 -2.20
N PHE A 122 -11.91 -6.85 -2.58
CA PHE A 122 -12.38 -6.68 -3.96
C PHE A 122 -11.19 -6.61 -4.94
N LEU A 123 -10.17 -5.82 -4.61
CA LEU A 123 -8.94 -5.71 -5.41
C LEU A 123 -8.18 -7.04 -5.47
N ALA A 124 -8.10 -7.78 -4.37
CA ALA A 124 -7.51 -9.13 -4.39
C ALA A 124 -8.24 -10.09 -5.32
N GLY A 125 -9.58 -10.03 -5.35
CA GLY A 125 -10.38 -10.79 -6.31
C GLY A 125 -10.03 -10.43 -7.75
N LEU A 126 -9.93 -9.13 -8.05
CA LEU A 126 -9.52 -8.65 -9.38
C LEU A 126 -8.10 -9.11 -9.76
N GLU A 127 -7.14 -8.99 -8.83
CA GLU A 127 -5.75 -9.45 -9.02
C GLU A 127 -5.69 -10.95 -9.31
N ILE A 128 -6.45 -11.77 -8.59
CA ILE A 128 -6.52 -13.22 -8.83
C ILE A 128 -7.10 -13.52 -10.22
N LEU A 129 -8.24 -12.91 -10.56
CA LEU A 129 -8.88 -13.10 -11.87
C LEU A 129 -7.94 -12.70 -13.01
N TYR A 130 -7.25 -11.58 -12.86
CA TYR A 130 -6.28 -11.11 -13.84
C TYR A 130 -5.06 -12.05 -13.94
N SER A 131 -4.52 -12.49 -12.80
CA SER A 131 -3.38 -13.42 -12.75
C SER A 131 -3.69 -14.78 -13.36
N ILE A 132 -4.91 -15.30 -13.13
CA ILE A 132 -5.40 -16.52 -13.78
C ILE A 132 -5.54 -16.31 -15.29
N SER A 133 -6.04 -15.15 -15.73
CA SER A 133 -6.12 -14.81 -17.15
C SER A 133 -4.74 -14.78 -17.82
N GLN A 134 -3.73 -14.21 -17.14
CA GLN A 134 -2.34 -14.23 -17.59
C GLN A 134 -1.79 -15.67 -17.70
N PHE A 135 -2.16 -16.58 -16.79
CA PHE A 135 -1.77 -17.98 -16.88
C PHE A 135 -2.27 -18.68 -18.14
N PHE A 136 -3.48 -18.35 -18.61
CA PHE A 136 -4.02 -18.84 -19.87
C PHE A 136 -3.48 -18.12 -21.12
N GLY A 137 -2.51 -17.22 -20.96
CA GLY A 137 -1.89 -16.48 -22.05
C GLY A 137 -2.66 -15.22 -22.49
N PHE A 138 -3.70 -14.83 -21.75
CA PHE A 138 -4.42 -13.57 -21.99
C PHE A 138 -3.80 -12.46 -21.13
N ASP A 139 -2.94 -11.64 -21.74
CA ASP A 139 -2.35 -10.46 -21.12
C ASP A 139 -2.66 -9.19 -21.94
N PRO A 140 -3.80 -8.53 -21.68
CA PRO A 140 -4.21 -7.33 -22.42
C PRO A 140 -3.43 -6.08 -22.03
N ILE A 141 -2.73 -6.05 -20.89
CA ILE A 141 -2.12 -4.83 -20.33
C ILE A 141 -0.58 -4.83 -20.50
N VAL A 142 0.09 -5.95 -20.21
CA VAL A 142 1.56 -6.07 -20.11
C VAL A 142 2.11 -6.85 -21.32
N LYS A 143 1.41 -6.77 -22.44
CA LYS A 143 1.66 -7.54 -23.67
C LYS A 143 3.15 -7.45 -24.08
N ASN A 144 3.81 -8.60 -24.21
CA ASN A 144 5.18 -8.77 -24.73
C ASN A 144 6.35 -8.19 -23.91
N ILE A 145 6.16 -7.73 -22.67
CA ILE A 145 7.29 -7.18 -21.87
C ILE A 145 8.11 -8.29 -21.19
N TYR A 146 7.49 -9.42 -20.85
CA TYR A 146 8.17 -10.59 -20.28
C TYR A 146 7.92 -11.81 -21.17
N SER A 147 8.71 -11.96 -22.23
CA SER A 147 8.69 -13.08 -23.18
C SER A 147 9.30 -14.38 -22.61
N GLY A 148 9.14 -14.62 -21.31
CA GLY A 148 9.69 -15.77 -20.59
C GLY A 148 8.66 -16.41 -19.67
N ARG A 149 8.31 -17.67 -19.96
CA ARG A 149 7.46 -18.61 -19.19
C ARG A 149 6.37 -17.95 -18.33
N MET A 150 5.15 -17.85 -18.84
CA MET A 150 3.86 -17.73 -18.10
C MET A 150 3.99 -17.43 -16.60
N ARG A 151 4.42 -16.22 -16.22
CA ARG A 151 4.45 -15.81 -14.82
C ARG A 151 3.13 -15.12 -14.51
N MET A 152 2.43 -15.64 -13.49
CA MET A 152 1.28 -14.96 -12.88
C MET A 152 1.82 -13.75 -12.11
N LEU A 153 1.88 -12.59 -12.78
CA LEU A 153 2.42 -11.36 -12.19
C LEU A 153 1.33 -10.53 -11.53
N GLY A 154 0.09 -10.70 -11.99
CA GLY A 154 -1.02 -9.83 -11.63
C GLY A 154 -0.80 -8.43 -12.16
N THR A 155 -1.61 -7.50 -11.65
CA THR A 155 -1.37 -6.07 -11.81
C THR A 155 -0.26 -5.60 -10.86
N ILE A 156 0.08 -6.38 -9.83
CA ILE A 156 1.22 -6.12 -8.93
C ILE A 156 2.58 -6.16 -9.63
N GLY A 157 2.75 -6.99 -10.66
CA GLY A 157 3.94 -7.02 -11.51
C GLY A 157 5.07 -7.93 -11.03
N HIS A 158 4.89 -8.62 -9.90
CA HIS A 158 5.82 -9.62 -9.39
C HIS A 158 5.08 -10.71 -8.62
N HIS A 159 5.32 -11.99 -8.94
CA HIS A 159 4.59 -13.10 -8.33
C HIS A 159 4.77 -13.20 -6.80
N ASN A 160 5.94 -12.82 -6.27
CA ASN A 160 6.19 -12.83 -4.82
C ASN A 160 5.34 -11.77 -4.13
N PHE A 161 5.29 -10.55 -4.67
CA PHE A 161 4.49 -9.47 -4.08
C PHE A 161 2.99 -9.76 -4.18
N LEU A 162 2.53 -10.38 -5.27
CA LEU A 162 1.15 -10.89 -5.37
C LEU A 162 0.86 -11.93 -4.29
N SER A 163 1.76 -12.92 -4.12
CA SER A 163 1.59 -13.96 -3.10
C SER A 163 1.58 -13.38 -1.69
N GLU A 164 2.49 -12.45 -1.40
CA GLU A 164 2.56 -11.74 -0.11
C GLU A 164 1.28 -10.92 0.15
N TYR A 165 0.78 -10.22 -0.87
CA TYR A 165 -0.48 -9.47 -0.79
C TYR A 165 -1.67 -10.39 -0.46
N LEU A 166 -1.81 -11.51 -1.17
CA LEU A 166 -2.87 -12.48 -0.91
C LEU A 166 -2.72 -13.12 0.49
N MET A 167 -1.50 -13.42 0.91
CA MET A 167 -1.21 -13.95 2.24
C MET A 167 -1.62 -12.98 3.35
N MET A 168 -1.42 -11.67 3.17
CA MET A 168 -1.87 -10.65 4.11
C MET A 168 -3.41 -10.49 4.12
N ILE A 169 -4.08 -10.74 3.00
CA ILE A 169 -5.53 -10.57 2.89
C ILE A 169 -6.30 -11.74 3.48
N MET A 170 -5.78 -12.96 3.43
CA MET A 170 -6.42 -14.14 4.02
C MET A 170 -6.85 -13.96 5.49
N PRO A 171 -5.99 -13.52 6.44
CA PRO A 171 -6.40 -13.31 7.82
C PRO A 171 -7.40 -12.15 7.96
N LEU A 172 -7.31 -11.10 7.13
CA LEU A 172 -8.28 -10.00 7.14
C LEU A 172 -9.68 -10.46 6.71
N MET A 173 -9.75 -11.31 5.68
CA MET A 173 -10.98 -11.93 5.21
C MET A 173 -11.64 -12.76 6.33
N ALA A 174 -10.84 -13.62 6.99
CA ALA A 174 -11.31 -14.43 8.10
C ALA A 174 -11.85 -13.55 9.25
N GLY A 175 -11.14 -12.48 9.59
CA GLY A 175 -11.58 -11.52 10.61
C GLY A 175 -12.90 -10.84 10.27
N VAL A 176 -13.09 -10.38 9.02
CA VAL A 176 -14.37 -9.79 8.59
C VAL A 176 -15.49 -10.82 8.62
N TYR A 177 -15.25 -12.04 8.13
CA TYR A 177 -16.23 -13.12 8.15
C TYR A 177 -16.71 -13.42 9.57
N LEU A 178 -15.77 -13.70 10.50
CA LEU A 178 -16.08 -14.02 11.90
C LEU A 178 -16.86 -12.92 12.61
N THR A 179 -16.55 -11.66 12.32
CA THR A 179 -17.27 -10.54 12.95
C THR A 179 -18.63 -10.23 12.32
N THR A 180 -18.91 -10.79 11.14
CA THR A 180 -20.20 -10.67 10.47
C THR A 180 -21.14 -11.79 10.89
N THR A 181 -20.61 -13.00 11.12
CA THR A 181 -21.37 -14.15 11.64
C THR A 181 -21.79 -13.96 13.10
N ASN A 182 -20.96 -13.33 13.94
CA ASN A 182 -21.24 -13.06 15.36
C ASN A 182 -22.30 -11.96 15.61
N LYS A 183 -22.99 -11.51 14.54
CA LYS A 183 -24.12 -10.56 14.61
C LYS A 183 -25.48 -11.24 14.50
N TYR A 184 -25.50 -12.57 14.34
CA TYR A 184 -26.68 -13.43 14.39
C TYR A 184 -26.49 -14.47 15.50
#